data_AF-A0A2E9J3X9-F1
#
_entry.id   AF-A0A2E9J3X9-F1
#
_cell.length_a   1.000
_cell.length_b   1.000
_cell.length_c   1.000
_cell.angle_alpha   90.00
_cell.angle_beta   90.00
_cell.angle_gamma   90.00
#
_symmetry.space_group_name_H-M   'P 1'
#
loop_
_entity.id
_entity.type
_entity.pdbx_description
1 polymer ?
#
loop_
_entity_poly.entity_id
_entity_poly.type
_entity_poly.pdbx_seq_one_letter_code
_entity_poly.pdbx_strand_id
1 'polypeptide(L)' 'MTISLQLAVARCTARGLINGTAAADYGEVITLHRMMQLEGETVLAAGLLALARSLNPSEATRDASAHGRPPMV' A
#
# COMPACT_ATOMS: atom_id res chain seq x y z
N MET A 1 -15.18 8.42 16.12
CA MET A 1 -13.88 7.87 15.68
C MET A 1 -12.96 9.05 15.40
N THR A 2 -11.81 9.14 16.07
CA THR A 2 -10.79 10.17 15.81
C THR A 2 -9.86 9.64 14.73
N ILE A 3 -9.68 10.40 13.65
CA ILE A 3 -8.70 10.06 12.62
C ILE A 3 -7.34 10.59 13.11
N SER A 4 -6.35 9.71 13.22
CA SER A 4 -4.99 10.14 13.57
C SER A 4 -4.43 11.00 12.42
N LEU A 5 -3.75 12.10 12.73
CA LEU A 5 -3.09 12.96 11.73
C LEU A 5 -2.20 12.14 10.78
N GLN A 6 -1.52 11.13 11.33
CA GLN A 6 -0.69 10.20 10.55
C GLN A 6 -1.48 9.43 9.49
N LEU A 7 -2.70 8.99 9.81
CA LEU A 7 -3.57 8.30 8.86
C LEU A 7 -4.06 9.25 7.77
N ALA A 8 -4.43 10.48 8.13
CA ALA A 8 -4.83 11.49 7.16
C ALA A 8 -3.69 11.82 6.17
N VAL A 9 -2.46 11.97 6.68
CA VAL A 9 -1.26 12.18 5.86
C VAL A 9 -1.00 10.97 4.95
N ALA A 10 -1.02 9.74 5.49
CA ALA A 10 -0.79 8.54 4.70
C ALA A 10 -1.80 8.36 3.56
N ARG A 11 -3.08 8.66 3.79
CA ARG A 11 -4.12 8.63 2.74
C ARG A 11 -3.85 9.70 1.67
N CYS A 12 -3.43 10.90 2.08
CA CYS A 12 -3.06 11.96 1.16
C CYS A 12 -1.88 11.54 0.28
N THR A 13 -0.81 11.02 0.90
CA THR A 13 0.38 10.53 0.19
C THR A 13 0.01 9.40 -0.76
N ALA A 14 -0.76 8.40 -0.31
CA ALA A 14 -1.23 7.31 -1.15
C ALA A 14 -1.98 7.81 -2.39
N ARG A 15 -2.87 8.79 -2.23
CA ARG A 15 -3.59 9.41 -3.36
C ARG A 15 -2.63 10.15 -4.29
N GLY A 16 -1.66 10.88 -3.76
CA GLY A 16 -0.66 11.59 -4.56
C GLY A 16 0.17 10.64 -5.42
N LEU A 17 0.59 9.51 -4.84
CA LEU A 17 1.33 8.46 -5.54
C LEU A 17 0.48 7.79 -6.63
N ILE A 18 -0.76 7.40 -6.31
CA ILE A 18 -1.69 6.78 -7.28
C ILE A 18 -1.99 7.73 -8.44
N ASN A 19 -2.13 9.03 -8.17
CA ASN A 19 -2.41 10.03 -9.18
C ASN A 19 -1.15 10.48 -9.96
N GLY A 20 0.03 9.98 -9.61
CA GLY A 20 1.30 10.37 -10.25
C GLY A 20 1.76 11.79 -9.94
N THR A 21 1.26 12.42 -8.87
CA THR A 21 1.65 13.77 -8.45
C THR A 21 2.86 13.78 -7.51
N ALA A 22 3.39 12.60 -7.17
CA ALA A 22 4.59 12.42 -6.35
C ALA A 22 5.45 11.29 -6.96
N ALA A 23 6.77 11.38 -6.77
CA ALA A 23 7.68 10.30 -7.17
C ALA A 23 7.44 9.08 -6.27
N ALA A 24 7.36 7.90 -6.87
CA ALA A 24 7.04 6.67 -6.15
C ALA A 24 8.29 5.81 -5.94
N ASP A 25 8.61 5.54 -4.68
CA ASP A 25 9.57 4.51 -4.27
C ASP A 25 8.84 3.20 -3.93
N TYR A 26 9.38 2.06 -4.34
CA TYR A 26 8.73 0.76 -4.10
C TYR A 26 8.53 0.48 -2.59
N GLY A 27 9.55 0.78 -1.77
CA GLY A 27 9.52 0.58 -0.32
C GLY A 27 8.48 1.46 0.38
N GLU A 28 8.35 2.72 -0.05
CA GLU A 28 7.31 3.62 0.43
C GLU A 28 5.90 3.13 0.05
N VAL A 29 5.72 2.74 -1.21
CA VAL A 29 4.43 2.25 -1.73
C VAL A 29 3.96 0.99 -0.99
N ILE A 30 4.85 0.03 -0.73
CA ILE A 30 4.47 -1.20 -0.03
C ILE A 30 4.19 -0.96 1.46
N THR A 31 4.89 0.01 2.07
CA THR A 31 4.64 0.43 3.47
C THR A 31 3.25 1.05 3.60
N LEU A 32 2.90 1.98 2.70
CA LEU A 32 1.57 2.58 2.64
C LEU A 32 0.49 1.52 2.32
N HIS A 33 0.76 0.58 1.42
CA HIS A 33 -0.16 -0.51 1.11
C HIS A 33 -0.53 -1.30 2.36
N ARG A 34 0.47 -1.72 3.14
CA ARG A 34 0.28 -2.46 4.39
C ARG A 34 -0.50 -1.65 5.42
N MET A 35 -0.18 -0.37 5.55
CA MET A 35 -0.90 0.53 6.46
C MET A 35 -2.37 0.68 6.05
N MET A 36 -2.67 0.85 4.75
CA MET A 36 -4.05 0.93 4.26
C MET A 36 -4.82 -0.38 4.49
N GLN A 37 -4.17 -1.54 4.38
CA GLN A 37 -4.81 -2.82 4.70
C GLN A 37 -5.20 -2.93 6.18
N LEU A 38 -4.30 -2.55 7.10
CA LEU A 38 -4.56 -2.57 8.55
C LEU A 38 -5.73 -1.65 8.92
N GLU A 39 -5.85 -0.53 8.22
CA GLU A 39 -6.90 0.47 8.42
C GLU A 39 -8.21 0.14 7.68
N GLY A 40 -8.25 -0.94 6.90
CA GLY A 40 -9.41 -1.36 6.12
C GLY A 40 -9.67 -0.52 4.85
N GLU A 41 -8.71 0.31 4.43
CA GLU A 41 -8.79 1.16 3.23
C GLU A 41 -8.48 0.35 1.96
N THR A 42 -9.40 -0.54 1.59
CA THR A 42 -9.23 -1.50 0.49
C THR A 42 -8.97 -0.85 -0.87
N VAL A 43 -9.61 0.28 -1.17
CA VAL A 43 -9.45 0.99 -2.45
C VAL A 43 -8.04 1.56 -2.60
N LEU A 44 -7.53 2.23 -1.56
CA LEU A 44 -6.18 2.79 -1.56
C LEU A 44 -5.13 1.68 -1.56
N ALA A 45 -5.35 0.62 -0.77
CA ALA A 45 -4.47 -0.54 -0.76
C ALA A 45 -4.35 -1.19 -2.15
N ALA A 46 -5.48 -1.36 -2.87
CA ALA A 46 -5.48 -1.93 -4.20
C ALA A 46 -4.74 -1.05 -5.23
N GLY A 47 -4.96 0.27 -5.17
CA GLY A 47 -4.25 1.23 -6.03
C GLY A 47 -2.73 1.20 -5.80
N LEU A 48 -2.30 1.16 -4.54
CA LEU A 48 -0.89 1.05 -4.18
C LEU A 48 -0.27 -0.28 -4.62
N LEU A 49 -1.00 -1.39 -4.53
CA LEU A 49 -0.51 -2.68 -5.02
C LEU A 49 -0.33 -2.69 -6.55
N ALA A 50 -1.24 -2.05 -7.29
CA ALA A 50 -1.09 -1.88 -8.73
C ALA A 50 0.14 -1.03 -9.08
N LEU A 51 0.35 0.06 -8.33
CA LEU A 51 1.54 0.91 -8.47
C LEU A 51 2.82 0.13 -8.14
N ALA A 52 2.85 -0.62 -7.04
CA ALA A 52 4.00 -1.45 -6.66
C ALA A 52 4.37 -2.46 -7.74
N ARG A 53 3.38 -3.11 -8.38
CA ARG A 53 3.62 -4.03 -9.51
C ARG A 53 4.21 -3.33 -10.74
N SER A 54 3.83 -2.08 -10.97
CA SER A 54 4.39 -1.29 -12.07
C SER A 54 5.84 -0.87 -11.81
N LEU A 55 6.21 -0.64 -10.54
CA LEU A 55 7.57 -0.28 -10.13
C LEU A 55 8.50 -1.50 -10.08
N ASN A 56 8.07 -2.56 -9.40
CA ASN A 56 8.80 -3.82 -9.33
C ASN A 56 7.85 -5.04 -9.28
N PRO A 57 7.57 -5.68 -10.42
CA PRO A 57 6.60 -6.78 -10.49
C PRO A 57 7.05 -8.03 -9.71
N SER A 58 8.37 -8.27 -9.63
CA SER A 58 8.93 -9.44 -8.95
C SER A 58 8.78 -9.33 -7.44
N GLU A 59 9.04 -8.15 -6.89
CA GLU A 59 8.91 -7.90 -5.45
C GLU A 59 7.44 -7.80 -5.04
N ALA A 60 6.60 -7.13 -5.83
CA ALA A 60 5.18 -6.98 -5.52
C ALA A 60 4.44 -8.32 -5.44
N THR A 61 4.80 -9.27 -6.30
CA THR A 61 4.24 -10.63 -6.27
C THR A 61 4.65 -11.37 -5.00
N ARG A 62 5.90 -11.20 -4.54
CA ARG A 62 6.42 -11.81 -3.33
C ARG A 62 5.73 -11.25 -2.07
N ASP A 63 5.54 -9.95 -1.99
CA ASP A 63 4.82 -9.30 -0.88
C ASP A 63 3.34 -9.72 -0.83
N ALA A 64 2.67 -9.82 -1.99
CA ALA A 64 1.31 -10.30 -2.07
C ALA A 64 1.18 -11.77 -1.62
N SER A 65 2.13 -12.64 -2.02
CA SER A 65 2.16 -14.04 -1.59
C SER A 65 2.54 -14.24 -0.12
N ALA A 66 3.40 -13.38 0.44
CA ALA A 66 3.81 -13.48 1.84
C ALA A 66 2.63 -13.25 2.81
N HIS A 67 1.65 -12.44 2.40
CA HIS A 67 0.45 -12.18 3.18
C HIS A 67 -0.68 -13.23 2.96
N GLY A 68 -0.48 -14.18 2.02
CA GLY A 68 -1.45 -15.22 1.70
C GLY A 68 -1.23 -16.57 2.38
N ARG A 69 -0.18 -16.75 3.22
CA ARG A 69 -0.01 -18.00 3.98
C ARG A 69 -0.91 -17.96 5.23
N PRO A 70 -1.96 -18.80 5.32
CA PRO A 70 -2.59 -19.05 6.61
C PRO A 70 -1.56 -19.65 7.57
N PRO A 71 -1.65 -19.41 8.89
CA PRO A 71 -0.81 -20.10 9.85
C PRO A 71 -1.05 -21.60 9.66
N MET A 72 0.03 -22.34 9.36
CA MET A 72 -0.01 -23.79 9.35
C MET A 72 -0.28 -24.24 10.78
N VAL A 73 -1.49 -24.78 10.97
CA VAL A 73 -1.88 -25.60 12.14
C VAL A 73 -1.04 -26.87 12.16
#